data_AF-A0A453ID17-F1
#
_entry.id   AF-A0A453ID17-F1
#
_cell.length_a   1.000
_cell.length_b   1.000
_cell.length_c   1.000
_cell.angle_alpha   90.00
_cell.angle_beta   90.00
_cell.angle_gamma   90.00
#
_symmetry.space_group_name_H-M   'P 1'
#
loop_
_entity.id
_entity.type
_entity.pdbx_description
1 polymer ?
#
loop_
_entity_poly.entity_id
_entity_poly.type
_entity_poly.pdbx_seq_one_letter_code
_entity_poly.pdbx_strand_id
1 'polypeptide(L)' 'ADHSLALVFLNELFSKLANSNIPVLVGGDFNLHRDPADKNNSNFNWHLAHYFNDCISSAALREIPRVGARFTWSNR' A
#
# COMPACT_ATOMS: atom_id res chain seq x y z
N ALA A 1 5.13 11.79 7.54
CA ALA A 1 4.15 10.96 8.27
C ALA A 1 4.94 10.06 9.21
N ASP A 2 4.41 9.77 10.39
CA ASP A 2 4.97 8.72 11.24
C ASP A 2 4.52 7.35 10.69
N HIS A 3 5.47 6.45 10.49
CA HIS A 3 5.26 5.10 9.96
C HIS A 3 5.64 4.01 10.97
N SER A 4 5.76 4.36 12.26
CA SER A 4 6.10 3.44 13.34
C SER A 4 5.22 2.17 13.39
N LEU A 5 3.95 2.28 12.99
CA LEU A 5 2.98 1.17 12.98
C LEU A 5 2.74 0.54 11.60
N ALA A 6 3.46 0.96 10.56
CA ALA A 6 3.18 0.51 9.19
C ALA A 6 3.32 -1.02 9.02
N LEU A 7 4.34 -1.63 9.62
CA LEU A 7 4.52 -3.09 9.54
C LEU A 7 3.47 -3.86 10.34
N VAL A 8 3.05 -3.34 11.49
CA VAL A 8 1.97 -3.92 12.29
C VAL A 8 0.67 -3.92 11.49
N PHE A 9 0.37 -2.79 10.84
CA PHE A 9 -0.78 -2.65 9.96
C PHE A 9 -0.74 -3.63 8.78
N LEU A 10 0.39 -3.77 8.08
CA LEU A 10 0.51 -4.70 6.95
C LEU A 10 0.34 -6.17 7.39
N ASN A 11 0.88 -6.54 8.56
CA ASN A 11 0.71 -7.87 9.12
C ASN A 11 -0.76 -8.17 9.47
N GLU A 12 -1.47 -7.20 10.05
CA GLU A 12 -2.90 -7.33 10.35
C GLU A 12 -3.73 -7.45 9.06
N LEU A 13 -3.44 -6.61 8.05
CA LEU A 13 -4.09 -6.65 6.76
C LEU A 13 -3.90 -8.01 6.08
N PHE A 14 -2.65 -8.50 6.01
CA PHE A 14 -2.35 -9.82 5.46
C PHE A 14 -3.10 -10.93 6.20
N SER A 15 -3.10 -10.89 7.54
CA SER A 15 -3.80 -11.90 8.36
C SER A 15 -5.30 -11.94 8.05
N LYS A 16 -5.95 -10.78 7.85
CA LYS A 16 -7.36 -10.74 7.47
C LYS A 16 -7.61 -11.28 6.07
N LEU A 17 -6.73 -10.97 5.12
CA LEU A 17 -6.85 -11.44 3.73
C LEU A 17 -6.61 -12.95 3.62
N ALA A 18 -5.59 -13.47 4.30
CA ALA A 18 -5.26 -14.89 4.30
C ALA A 18 -6.36 -15.76 4.91
N ASN A 19 -7.17 -15.21 5.82
CA ASN A 19 -8.31 -15.89 6.43
C ASN A 19 -9.62 -15.72 5.64
N SER A 20 -9.62 -14.98 4.53
CA SER A 20 -10.80 -14.81 3.69
C SER A 20 -10.93 -15.95 2.67
N ASN A 21 -12.09 -16.60 2.65
CA ASN A 21 -12.42 -17.63 1.66
C ASN A 21 -13.29 -17.12 0.51
N ILE A 22 -13.47 -15.80 0.41
CA ILE A 22 -14.24 -15.13 -0.65
C ILE A 22 -13.35 -14.13 -1.40
N PRO A 23 -13.69 -13.78 -2.65
CA PRO A 23 -13.04 -12.68 -3.35
C PRO A 23 -13.11 -11.39 -2.53
N VAL A 24 -11.97 -10.70 -2.37
CA VAL A 24 -11.86 -9.46 -1.60
C VAL A 24 -11.40 -8.31 -2.47
N LEU A 25 -12.03 -7.15 -2.28
CA LEU A 25 -11.52 -5.86 -2.73
C LEU A 25 -11.05 -5.07 -1.50
N VAL A 26 -9.82 -4.59 -1.53
CA VAL A 26 -9.25 -3.75 -0.47
C VAL A 26 -9.09 -2.33 -1.00
N GLY A 27 -9.65 -1.36 -0.28
CA GLY A 27 -9.50 0.05 -0.58
C GLY A 27 -9.41 0.87 0.70
N GLY A 28 -8.65 1.95 0.67
CA GLY A 28 -8.45 2.83 1.81
C GLY A 28 -7.28 3.79 1.59
N ASP A 29 -7.04 4.65 2.59
CA ASP A 29 -5.84 5.47 2.65
C ASP A 29 -4.75 4.69 3.41
N PHE A 30 -3.86 4.04 2.64
CA PHE A 30 -2.76 3.28 3.21
C PHE A 30 -1.63 4.16 3.73
N ASN A 31 -1.54 5.42 3.27
CA ASN A 31 -0.42 6.31 3.53
C ASN A 31 0.97 5.67 3.23
N LEU A 32 1.02 4.74 2.26
CA LEU A 32 2.21 4.02 1.81
C LEU A 32 2.30 4.16 0.28
N HIS A 33 3.53 4.23 -0.24
CA HIS A 33 3.79 4.36 -1.67
C HIS A 33 4.31 3.03 -2.19
N ARG A 34 3.90 2.61 -3.40
CA ARG A 34 4.35 1.34 -4.00
C ARG A 34 5.52 1.52 -4.93
N ASP A 35 5.51 2.62 -5.67
CA ASP A 35 6.51 2.97 -6.67
C ASP A 35 7.04 4.39 -6.42
N PRO A 36 8.33 4.69 -6.70
CA PRO A 36 8.84 6.06 -6.65
C PRO A 36 8.02 7.07 -7.44
N ALA A 37 7.37 6.65 -8.53
CA ALA A 37 6.51 7.49 -9.37
C ALA A 37 5.22 7.94 -8.68
N ASP A 38 4.82 7.29 -7.57
CA ASP A 38 3.68 7.66 -6.71
C ASP A 38 3.99 8.89 -5.86
N LYS A 39 5.23 9.37 -5.87
CA LYS A 39 5.66 10.57 -5.16
C LYS A 39 6.23 11.61 -6.14
N ASN A 40 5.99 12.88 -5.84
CA ASN A 40 6.47 13.99 -6.66
C ASN A 40 7.89 14.46 -6.32
N ASN A 41 8.59 13.78 -5.41
CA ASN A 41 9.94 14.12 -4.97
C ASN A 41 10.75 12.86 -4.66
N SER A 42 12.05 13.04 -4.40
CA SER A 42 12.99 11.94 -4.15
C SER A 42 12.91 11.32 -2.75
N ASN A 43 12.07 11.84 -1.85
CA ASN A 43 11.91 11.32 -0.49
C ASN A 43 11.00 10.07 -0.48
N PHE A 44 11.47 9.01 -1.13
CA PHE A 44 10.78 7.74 -1.24
C PHE A 44 11.36 6.72 -0.26
N ASN A 45 10.50 6.13 0.57
CA ASN A 45 10.92 5.11 1.53
C ASN A 45 10.87 3.74 0.87
N TRP A 46 12.00 3.33 0.29
CA TRP A 46 12.19 2.03 -0.37
C TRP A 46 11.85 0.83 0.54
N HIS A 47 12.19 0.92 1.82
CA HIS A 47 11.96 -0.16 2.76
C HIS A 47 10.47 -0.39 3.02
N LEU A 48 9.70 0.68 3.22
CA LEU A 48 8.26 0.59 3.37
C LEU A 48 7.57 0.16 2.06
N ALA A 49 8.05 0.63 0.91
CA ALA A 49 7.53 0.20 -0.38
C ALA A 49 7.78 -1.29 -0.64
N HIS A 50 8.95 -1.81 -0.26
CA HIS A 50 9.26 -3.23 -0.32
C HIS A 50 8.26 -4.06 0.51
N TYR A 51 8.08 -3.75 1.80
CA TYR A 51 7.11 -4.48 2.63
C TYR A 51 5.68 -4.38 2.14
N PHE A 52 5.29 -3.21 1.61
CA PHE A 52 3.94 -3.05 1.07
C PHE A 52 3.73 -3.92 -0.17
N ASN A 53 4.69 -3.91 -1.10
CA ASN A 53 4.65 -4.77 -2.30
C ASN A 53 4.72 -6.26 -1.95
N ASP A 54 5.52 -6.64 -0.94
CA ASP A 54 5.59 -8.01 -0.44
C ASP A 54 4.25 -8.46 0.18
N CYS A 55 3.59 -7.60 0.95
CA CYS A 55 2.24 -7.88 1.48
C CYS A 55 1.23 -8.10 0.36
N ILE A 56 1.24 -7.25 -0.68
CA ILE A 56 0.37 -7.38 -1.86
C ILE A 56 0.63 -8.70 -2.58
N SER A 57 1.89 -9.02 -2.85
CA SER A 57 2.28 -10.27 -3.51
C SER A 57 1.90 -11.50 -2.68
N SER A 58 2.18 -11.49 -1.38
CA SER A 58 1.90 -12.60 -0.48
C SER A 58 0.40 -12.86 -0.31
N ALA A 59 -0.41 -11.78 -0.31
CA ALA A 59 -1.87 -11.88 -0.27
C ALA A 59 -2.51 -12.17 -1.65
N ALA A 60 -1.69 -12.41 -2.69
CA ALA A 60 -2.14 -12.58 -4.07
C ALA A 60 -3.06 -11.45 -4.57
N LEU A 61 -2.84 -10.23 -4.07
CA LEU A 61 -3.61 -9.06 -4.48
C LEU A 61 -3.11 -8.54 -5.83
N ARG A 62 -4.07 -8.03 -6.62
CA ARG A 62 -3.79 -7.30 -7.85
C ARG A 62 -4.20 -5.85 -7.67
N GLU A 63 -3.28 -4.93 -7.93
CA GLU A 63 -3.61 -3.50 -7.98
C GLU A 63 -4.58 -3.22 -9.14
N ILE A 64 -5.55 -2.36 -8.88
CA ILE A 64 -6.42 -1.78 -9.90
C ILE A 64 -5.87 -0.38 -10.21
N PRO A 65 -5.29 -0.15 -11.40
CA PRO A 65 -4.75 1.15 -11.75
C PRO A 65 -5.84 2.22 -11.71
N ARG A 66 -5.53 3.34 -11.05
CA ARG A 66 -6.43 4.49 -11.03
C ARG A 66 -6.35 5.21 -12.37
N VAL A 67 -7.52 5.50 -12.95
CA VAL A 67 -7.65 6.36 -14.14
C VAL A 67 -7.88 7.81 -13.69
N GLY A 68 -7.25 8.77 -14.36
CA GLY A 68 -7.43 10.20 -14.10
C GLY A 68 -6.26 10.81 -13.32
N ALA A 69 -6.54 11.46 -12.17
CA ALA A 69 -5.50 12.22 -11.48
C ALA A 69 -4.37 11.31 -10.97
N ARG A 70 -3.12 11.74 -11.17
CA ARG A 70 -1.90 10.99 -10.89
C ARG A 70 -1.65 10.72 -9.41
N PHE A 71 -2.00 11.66 -8.53
CA PHE A 71 -1.78 11.56 -7.09
C PHE A 71 -3.12 11.61 -6.34
N THR A 72 -3.18 10.96 -5.18
CA THR A 72 -4.38 10.92 -4.32
C THR A 72 -4.36 11.97 -3.21
N TRP A 73 -3.19 12.53 -2.89
CA TRP A 73 -3.02 13.51 -1.81
C TRP A 73 -1.95 14.56 -2.14
N SER A 74 -2.12 15.76 -1.58
CA SER A 74 -1.13 16.84 -1.63
C SER A 74 -0.95 17.42 -0.24
N ASN A 75 0.29 17.55 0.23
CA ASN A 75 0.59 18.35 1.40
C ASN A 75 0.84 19.79 0.95
N ARG A 76 0.15 20.77 1.52
CA ARG A 76 0.39 22.21 1.29
C ARG A 76 1.20 22.78 2.43
#